data_AF-A0A6A6TI46-F1
#
_entry.id   AF-A0A6A6TI46-F1
#
_cell.length_a   1.000
_cell.length_b   1.000
_cell.length_c   1.000
_cell.angle_alpha   90.00
_cell.angle_beta   90.00
_cell.angle_gamma   90.00
#
_symmetry.space_group_name_H-M   'P 1'
#
loop_
_entity.id
_entity.type
_entity.pdbx_description
1 polymer ?
#
loop_
_entity_poly.entity_id
_entity_poly.type
_entity_poly.pdbx_seq_one_letter_code
_entity_poly.pdbx_strand_id
1 'polypeptide(L)'
;MAFTCSLCDRGFRTNRSLLQHIGDSQNHLPCAKCNFVGATPEDLVQHYRDDGCMIVCEGCLDSSGRDVVWHSKGTQYWQHVQDQNVCDICERHFHTDDNLRNHKLTHRSAVHECLACYRKFKTYSGMIVHLESGVCDSGIDILDLNETAA
;
A
#
# COMPACT_ATOMS: atom_id res chain seq x y z
N MET A 1 39.85 9.16 -8.66
CA MET A 1 38.41 9.37 -8.91
C MET A 1 37.97 10.59 -8.12
N ALA A 2 37.24 11.51 -8.73
CA ALA A 2 36.65 12.66 -8.04
C ALA A 2 35.21 12.30 -7.65
N PHE A 3 34.77 12.71 -6.46
CA PHE A 3 33.38 12.58 -6.03
C PHE A 3 32.66 13.87 -6.38
N THR A 4 31.64 13.85 -7.22
CA THR A 4 30.91 15.05 -7.64
C THR A 4 29.52 15.04 -7.03
N CYS A 5 29.01 16.21 -6.66
CA CYS A 5 27.60 16.32 -6.30
C CYS A 5 26.73 16.12 -7.56
N SER A 6 25.60 15.45 -7.42
CA SER A 6 24.65 15.21 -8.51
C SER A 6 23.75 16.42 -8.80
N LEU A 7 23.60 17.34 -7.85
CA LEU A 7 22.76 18.54 -7.96
C LEU A 7 23.55 19.82 -8.23
N CYS A 8 24.86 19.80 -8.00
CA CYS A 8 25.72 20.93 -8.34
C CYS A 8 27.07 20.45 -8.87
N ASP A 9 27.69 21.22 -9.76
CA ASP A 9 28.96 20.87 -10.41
C ASP A 9 30.19 20.94 -9.47
N ARG A 10 30.00 20.81 -8.15
CA ARG A 10 31.10 20.81 -7.18
C ARG A 10 31.72 19.43 -7.07
N GLY A 11 33.05 19.39 -7.25
CA GLY A 11 33.88 18.20 -7.08
C GLY A 11 34.58 18.16 -5.72
N PHE A 12 34.74 16.94 -5.19
CA PHE A 12 35.30 16.65 -3.89
C PHE A 12 36.38 15.57 -3.99
N ARG A 13 37.39 15.68 -3.12
CA ARG A 13 38.52 14.73 -3.09
C ARG A 13 38.16 13.41 -2.41
N THR A 14 37.15 13.39 -1.54
CA THR A 14 36.72 12.19 -0.80
C THR A 14 35.21 12.09 -0.69
N ASN A 15 34.68 10.87 -0.54
CA ASN A 15 33.24 10.67 -0.31
C ASN A 15 32.75 11.38 0.96
N ARG A 16 33.55 11.35 2.04
CA ARG A 16 33.20 12.03 3.30
C ARG A 16 33.01 13.54 3.11
N SER A 17 33.89 14.18 2.34
CA SER A 17 33.75 15.62 2.03
C SER A 17 32.53 15.93 1.16
N LEU A 18 32.12 15.02 0.28
CA LEU A 18 30.88 15.16 -0.49
C LEU A 18 29.64 15.02 0.41
N LEU A 19 29.60 13.99 1.26
CA LEU A 19 28.48 13.78 2.19
C LEU A 19 28.32 14.95 3.17
N GLN A 20 29.43 15.50 3.67
CA GLN A 20 29.40 16.70 4.51
C GLN A 20 28.83 17.89 3.75
N HIS A 21 29.26 18.12 2.50
CA HIS A 21 28.69 19.18 1.67
C HIS A 21 27.18 19.04 1.48
N ILE A 22 26.70 17.82 1.20
CA ILE A 22 25.27 17.54 1.03
C ILE A 22 24.52 17.82 2.33
N GLY A 23 25.03 17.36 3.47
CA GLY A 23 24.40 17.57 4.78
C GLY A 23 24.36 19.03 5.26
N ASP A 24 25.36 19.83 4.89
CA ASP A 24 25.45 21.24 5.29
C ASP A 24 24.64 22.18 4.37
N SER A 25 24.12 21.69 3.24
CA SER A 25 23.47 22.54 2.25
C SER A 25 21.96 22.62 2.44
N GLN A 26 21.41 23.82 2.37
CA GLN A 26 19.96 24.07 2.44
C GLN A 26 19.20 23.67 1.16
N ASN A 27 19.91 23.46 0.05
CA ASN A 27 19.32 23.12 -1.26
C ASN A 27 19.52 21.64 -1.63
N HIS A 28 20.01 20.82 -0.69
CA HIS A 28 20.20 19.39 -0.91
C HIS A 28 19.37 18.63 0.12
N LEU A 29 18.46 17.80 -0.36
CA LEU A 29 17.61 16.96 0.47
C LEU A 29 18.00 15.50 0.26
N PRO A 30 18.91 14.95 1.09
CA PRO A 30 19.40 13.60 0.93
C PRO A 30 18.36 12.56 1.35
N CYS A 31 18.28 11.47 0.59
CA CYS A 31 17.59 10.27 1.03
C CYS A 31 18.39 9.59 2.14
N ALA A 32 17.71 9.13 3.21
CA ALA A 32 18.36 8.47 4.33
C ALA A 32 18.84 7.03 4.03
N LYS A 33 18.37 6.42 2.93
CA LYS A 33 18.67 5.00 2.61
C LYS A 33 19.62 4.80 1.43
N CYS A 34 19.74 5.78 0.55
CA CYS A 34 20.52 5.66 -0.69
C CYS A 34 21.25 6.96 -0.99
N ASN A 35 21.99 7.00 -2.11
CA ASN A 35 22.77 8.17 -2.49
C ASN A 35 21.95 9.22 -3.29
N PHE A 36 20.63 9.09 -3.34
CA PHE A 36 19.77 10.09 -3.98
C PHE A 36 19.78 11.39 -3.19
N VAL A 37 19.81 12.51 -3.91
CA VAL A 37 19.69 13.85 -3.35
C VAL A 37 18.72 14.64 -4.21
N GLY A 38 17.62 15.09 -3.61
CA GLY A 38 16.61 15.93 -4.25
C GLY A 38 16.94 17.42 -4.08
N ALA A 39 16.55 18.25 -5.05
CA ALA A 39 16.67 19.70 -4.94
C ALA A 39 15.47 20.30 -4.19
N THR A 40 14.31 19.64 -4.26
CA THR A 40 13.06 20.06 -3.63
C THR A 40 12.44 18.92 -2.81
N PRO A 41 11.57 19.22 -1.82
CA PRO A 41 10.83 18.20 -1.09
C PRO A 41 10.03 17.29 -2.04
N GLU A 42 9.48 17.84 -3.12
CA GLU A 42 8.73 17.12 -4.14
C GLU A 42 9.61 16.09 -4.85
N ASP A 43 10.85 16.43 -5.21
CA ASP A 43 11.80 15.47 -5.80
C ASP A 43 12.06 14.29 -4.87
N LEU A 44 12.21 14.57 -3.56
CA LEU A 44 12.51 13.55 -2.57
C LEU A 44 11.30 12.63 -2.31
N VAL A 45 10.09 13.18 -2.25
CA VAL A 45 8.86 12.37 -2.13
C VAL A 45 8.64 11.54 -3.40
N GLN A 46 8.89 12.11 -4.59
CA GLN A 46 8.79 11.36 -5.84
C GLN A 46 9.77 10.19 -5.89
N HIS A 47 11.03 10.42 -5.48
CA HIS A 47 12.00 9.34 -5.30
C HIS A 47 11.51 8.26 -4.34
N TYR A 48 10.85 8.63 -3.23
CA TYR A 48 10.29 7.64 -2.32
C TYR A 48 9.19 6.77 -2.95
N ARG A 49 8.34 7.35 -3.80
CA ARG A 49 7.30 6.62 -4.54
C ARG A 49 7.91 5.66 -5.57
N ASP A 50 8.90 6.13 -6.32
CA ASP A 50 9.46 5.38 -7.45
C ASP A 50 10.42 4.27 -6.99
N ASP A 51 11.30 4.58 -6.03
CA ASP A 51 12.34 3.64 -5.56
C ASP A 51 11.94 2.88 -4.29
N GLY A 52 10.81 3.22 -3.65
CA GLY A 52 10.35 2.57 -2.42
C GLY A 52 11.31 2.75 -1.23
N CYS A 53 12.17 3.77 -1.26
CA CYS A 53 13.10 4.06 -0.17
C CYS A 53 12.36 4.41 1.13
N MET A 54 11.18 5.02 1.01
CA MET A 54 10.28 5.30 2.13
C MET A 54 8.86 4.88 1.74
N ILE A 55 8.04 4.60 2.73
CA ILE A 55 6.61 4.35 2.53
C ILE A 55 5.93 5.71 2.54
N VAL A 56 5.22 6.06 1.46
CA VAL A 56 4.52 7.33 1.30
C VAL A 56 3.01 7.06 1.41
N CYS A 57 2.32 7.79 2.29
CA CYS A 57 0.87 7.74 2.34
C CYS A 57 0.25 8.61 1.24
N GLU A 58 -0.42 8.00 0.26
CA GLU A 58 -1.05 8.76 -0.84
C GLU A 58 -2.45 9.32 -0.52
N GLY A 59 -2.82 9.43 0.76
CA GLY A 59 -4.14 9.92 1.17
C GLY A 59 -4.16 10.72 2.46
N CYS A 60 -3.00 10.93 3.08
CA CYS A 60 -2.88 11.70 4.32
C CYS A 60 -1.76 12.71 4.21
N LEU A 61 -2.07 13.92 4.66
CA LEU A 61 -1.12 15.02 4.79
C LEU A 61 -0.82 15.26 6.27
N ASP A 62 0.42 15.64 6.56
CA ASP A 62 0.83 16.13 7.87
C ASP A 62 0.20 17.50 8.17
N SER A 63 0.44 18.04 9.37
CA SER A 63 -0.06 19.36 9.78
C SER A 63 0.47 20.51 8.92
N SER A 64 1.51 20.28 8.12
CA SER A 64 2.09 21.24 7.18
C SER A 64 1.60 21.04 5.75
N GLY A 65 0.65 20.13 5.51
CA GLY A 65 0.10 19.84 4.19
C GLY A 65 1.01 18.99 3.30
N ARG A 66 2.00 18.26 3.86
CA ARG A 66 2.92 17.39 3.11
C ARG A 66 2.55 15.92 3.29
N ASP A 67 2.85 15.08 2.31
CA ASP A 67 2.61 13.64 2.39
C ASP A 67 3.26 13.02 3.64
N VAL A 68 2.52 12.17 4.33
CA VAL A 68 3.06 11.43 5.47
C VAL A 68 3.99 10.32 4.97
N VAL A 69 5.21 10.25 5.53
CA VAL A 69 6.24 9.27 5.12
C VAL A 69 6.75 8.45 6.30
N TRP A 70 7.09 7.18 6.06
CA TRP A 70 7.71 6.29 7.06
C TRP A 70 8.93 5.55 6.52
N HIS A 71 9.94 5.37 7.37
CA HIS A 71 11.13 4.58 7.04
C HIS A 71 10.85 3.08 6.91
N SER A 72 9.84 2.58 7.63
CA SER A 72 9.49 1.16 7.71
C SER A 72 8.08 0.99 8.29
N LYS A 73 7.51 -0.21 8.16
CA LYS A 73 6.24 -0.62 8.82
C LYS A 73 6.41 -0.81 10.33
N GLY A 74 6.78 0.27 11.03
CA GLY A 74 6.92 0.32 12.49
C GLY A 74 5.63 0.74 13.20
N THR A 75 5.72 1.03 14.49
CA THR A 75 4.55 1.36 15.34
C THR A 75 3.70 2.51 14.78
N GLN A 76 4.33 3.61 14.36
CA GLN A 76 3.61 4.78 13.83
C GLN A 76 2.86 4.47 12.53
N TYR A 77 3.44 3.62 11.67
CA TYR A 77 2.77 3.17 10.44
C TYR A 77 1.55 2.32 10.78
N TRP A 78 1.69 1.33 11.66
CA TRP A 78 0.56 0.45 12.02
C TRP A 78 -0.55 1.18 12.75
N GLN A 79 -0.19 2.16 13.59
CA GLN A 79 -1.16 3.04 14.22
C GLN A 79 -1.91 3.87 13.16
N HIS A 80 -1.22 4.46 12.19
CA HIS A 80 -1.86 5.15 11.07
C HIS A 80 -2.80 4.23 10.27
N VAL A 81 -2.36 3.01 9.95
CA VAL A 81 -3.16 2.01 9.22
C VAL A 81 -4.47 1.72 9.95
N GLN A 82 -4.42 1.63 11.29
CA GLN A 82 -5.60 1.44 12.13
C GLN A 82 -6.47 2.70 12.20
N ASP A 83 -5.88 3.84 12.55
CA ASP A 83 -6.59 5.09 12.83
C ASP A 83 -7.23 5.69 11.57
N GLN A 84 -6.62 5.49 10.41
CA GLN A 84 -7.09 6.01 9.11
C GLN A 84 -7.77 4.95 8.24
N ASN A 85 -8.06 3.77 8.79
CA ASN A 85 -8.68 2.64 8.10
C ASN A 85 -8.03 2.33 6.74
N VAL A 86 -6.71 2.18 6.72
CA VAL A 86 -5.94 1.91 5.50
C VAL A 86 -5.78 0.41 5.29
N CYS A 87 -5.83 -0.03 4.03
CA CYS A 87 -5.47 -1.40 3.69
C CYS A 87 -3.96 -1.58 3.71
N ASP A 88 -3.45 -2.49 4.53
CA ASP A 88 -2.02 -2.79 4.66
C ASP A 88 -1.42 -3.55 3.47
N ILE A 89 -2.27 -4.02 2.55
CA ILE A 89 -1.91 -4.78 1.34
C ILE A 89 -1.79 -3.85 0.12
N CYS A 90 -2.71 -2.90 -0.04
CA CYS A 90 -2.76 -2.02 -1.22
C CYS A 90 -2.85 -0.52 -0.90
N GLU A 91 -2.70 -0.15 0.36
CA GLU A 91 -2.62 1.23 0.87
C GLU A 91 -3.85 2.12 0.59
N ARG A 92 -4.96 1.51 0.19
CA ARG A 92 -6.24 2.19 -0.04
C ARG A 92 -6.89 2.60 1.27
N HIS A 93 -7.41 3.83 1.31
CA HIS A 93 -8.12 4.41 2.44
C HIS A 93 -9.61 4.09 2.41
N PHE A 94 -10.20 3.94 3.59
CA PHE A 94 -11.63 3.71 3.78
C PHE A 94 -12.20 4.65 4.83
N HIS A 95 -13.45 5.05 4.68
CA HIS A 95 -14.10 5.94 5.66
C HIS A 95 -14.44 5.23 6.97
N THR A 96 -14.57 3.90 6.95
CA THR A 96 -14.94 3.11 8.12
C THR A 96 -14.15 1.81 8.17
N ASP A 97 -13.95 1.32 9.38
CA ASP A 97 -13.31 0.04 9.68
C ASP A 97 -14.07 -1.15 9.06
N ASP A 98 -15.41 -1.11 9.03
CA ASP A 98 -16.23 -2.14 8.36
C ASP A 98 -15.98 -2.19 6.84
N ASN A 99 -15.85 -1.03 6.19
CA ASN A 99 -15.53 -0.97 4.76
C ASN A 99 -14.13 -1.54 4.49
N LEU A 100 -13.16 -1.23 5.36
CA LEU A 100 -11.82 -1.82 5.28
C LEU A 100 -11.88 -3.35 5.46
N ARG A 101 -12.59 -3.86 6.47
CA ARG A 101 -12.73 -5.31 6.70
C ARG A 101 -13.32 -6.02 5.49
N ASN A 102 -14.40 -5.49 4.93
CA ASN A 102 -15.01 -6.03 3.73
C ASN A 102 -14.07 -5.96 2.52
N HIS A 103 -13.34 -4.85 2.35
CA HIS A 103 -12.35 -4.72 1.30
C HIS A 103 -11.23 -5.76 1.43
N LYS A 104 -10.74 -6.06 2.64
CA LYS A 104 -9.69 -7.07 2.85
C LYS A 104 -10.08 -8.47 2.34
N LEU A 105 -11.38 -8.76 2.19
CA LEU A 105 -11.85 -10.01 1.55
C LEU A 105 -11.49 -10.07 0.06
N THR A 106 -11.31 -8.93 -0.61
CA THR A 106 -10.95 -8.88 -2.03
C THR A 106 -9.52 -9.36 -2.30
N HIS A 107 -8.61 -9.25 -1.31
CA HIS A 107 -7.24 -9.75 -1.38
C HIS A 107 -7.13 -11.25 -1.08
N ARG A 108 -8.19 -11.87 -0.55
CA ARG A 108 -8.19 -13.31 -0.29
C ARG A 108 -8.28 -14.10 -1.58
N SER A 109 -7.62 -15.25 -1.59
CA SER A 109 -7.82 -16.27 -2.62
C SER A 109 -9.20 -16.91 -2.46
N ALA A 110 -9.79 -17.33 -3.57
CA ALA A 110 -11.05 -18.07 -3.55
C ALA A 110 -10.81 -19.50 -3.04
N VAL A 111 -11.33 -19.80 -1.85
CA VAL A 111 -11.11 -21.09 -1.16
C VAL A 111 -12.40 -21.89 -0.98
N HIS A 112 -13.56 -21.25 -1.11
CA HIS A 112 -14.86 -21.91 -0.94
C HIS A 112 -15.30 -22.48 -2.29
N GLU A 113 -15.05 -23.76 -2.50
CA GLU A 113 -15.62 -24.48 -3.65
C GLU A 113 -17.13 -24.61 -3.49
N CYS A 114 -17.86 -24.42 -4.57
CA CYS A 114 -19.30 -24.62 -4.61
C CYS A 114 -19.65 -26.07 -4.23
N LEU A 115 -20.73 -26.23 -3.46
CA LEU A 115 -21.18 -27.56 -3.03
C LEU A 115 -21.68 -28.44 -4.19
N ALA A 116 -21.95 -27.85 -5.34
CA ALA A 116 -22.56 -28.53 -6.49
C ALA A 116 -21.80 -28.37 -7.81
N CYS A 117 -20.79 -27.50 -7.86
CA CYS A 117 -19.93 -27.34 -9.04
C CYS A 117 -18.48 -27.04 -8.61
N TYR A 118 -17.56 -26.90 -9.57
CA TYR A 118 -16.14 -26.67 -9.28
C TYR A 118 -15.75 -25.19 -9.17
N ARG A 119 -16.72 -24.26 -9.18
CA ARG A 119 -16.43 -22.82 -9.03
C ARG A 119 -16.02 -22.51 -7.59
N LYS A 120 -15.02 -21.63 -7.44
CA LYS A 120 -14.51 -21.18 -6.14
C LYS A 120 -14.88 -19.74 -5.85
N PHE A 121 -15.22 -19.46 -4.60
CA PHE A 121 -15.64 -18.15 -4.09
C PHE A 121 -14.71 -17.68 -2.96
N LYS A 122 -14.60 -16.35 -2.82
CA LYS A 122 -13.80 -15.72 -1.75
C LYS A 122 -14.48 -15.75 -0.39
N THR A 123 -15.80 -15.90 -0.36
CA THR A 123 -16.61 -15.96 0.86
C THR A 123 -17.66 -17.07 0.74
N TYR A 124 -18.04 -17.67 1.86
CA TYR A 124 -19.12 -18.65 1.91
C TYR A 124 -20.46 -18.05 1.46
N SER A 125 -20.80 -16.84 1.94
CA SER A 125 -22.01 -16.14 1.52
C SER A 125 -22.07 -15.89 0.01
N GLY A 126 -20.93 -15.57 -0.63
CA GLY A 126 -20.88 -15.40 -2.08
C GLY A 126 -21.17 -16.70 -2.85
N MET A 127 -20.77 -17.85 -2.30
CA MET A 127 -21.12 -19.16 -2.85
C MET A 127 -22.61 -19.47 -2.68
N ILE A 128 -23.21 -19.14 -1.52
CA ILE A 128 -24.65 -19.32 -1.29
C ILE A 128 -25.46 -18.47 -2.26
N VAL A 129 -25.12 -17.17 -2.42
CA VAL A 129 -25.79 -16.29 -3.39
C VAL A 129 -25.67 -16.82 -4.82
N HIS A 130 -24.53 -17.42 -5.19
CA HIS A 130 -24.38 -18.07 -6.48
C HIS A 130 -25.39 -19.20 -6.69
N LEU A 131 -25.59 -20.06 -5.67
CA LEU A 131 -26.58 -21.13 -5.71
C LEU A 131 -28.00 -20.54 -5.74
N GLU A 132 -28.34 -19.62 -4.84
CA GLU A 132 -29.66 -18.99 -4.76
C GLU A 132 -30.07 -18.27 -6.06
N SER A 133 -29.11 -17.72 -6.80
CA SER A 133 -29.36 -17.03 -8.06
C SER A 133 -29.67 -17.95 -9.25
N GLY A 134 -29.55 -19.27 -9.09
CA GLY A 134 -29.81 -20.25 -10.15
C GLY A 134 -28.82 -20.21 -11.32
N VAL A 135 -27.69 -19.51 -11.17
CA VAL A 135 -26.63 -19.44 -12.19
C VAL A 135 -25.60 -20.56 -12.05
N CYS A 136 -25.85 -21.52 -11.18
CA CYS A 136 -24.97 -22.67 -10.97
C CYS A 136 -25.05 -23.62 -12.17
N ASP A 137 -23.89 -24.03 -12.67
CA ASP A 137 -23.77 -24.97 -13.79
C ASP A 137 -24.38 -26.36 -13.44
N SER A 138 -24.59 -26.64 -12.14
CA SER A 138 -25.26 -27.84 -11.64
C SER A 138 -26.78 -27.81 -11.73
N GLY A 139 -27.37 -26.64 -11.96
CA GLY A 139 -28.81 -26.42 -11.95
C GLY A 139 -29.43 -26.15 -10.57
N ILE A 140 -28.65 -26.24 -9.48
CA ILE A 140 -29.15 -25.94 -8.12
C ILE A 140 -29.57 -24.47 -8.01
N ASP A 141 -30.75 -24.25 -7.43
CA ASP A 141 -31.30 -22.93 -7.13
C ASP A 141 -31.79 -22.77 -5.67
N ILE A 142 -32.45 -21.64 -5.39
CA ILE A 142 -32.99 -21.31 -4.07
C ILE A 142 -34.07 -22.29 -3.58
N LEU A 143 -34.85 -22.88 -4.49
CA LEU A 143 -35.90 -23.84 -4.13
C LEU A 143 -35.26 -25.12 -3.59
N ASP A 144 -34.25 -25.64 -4.29
CA ASP A 144 -33.50 -26.82 -3.86
C ASP A 144 -32.85 -26.59 -2.48
N LEU A 145 -32.25 -25.42 -2.26
CA LEU A 145 -31.63 -25.09 -0.97
C LEU A 145 -32.64 -25.05 0.17
N ASN A 146 -33.83 -24.48 -0.05
CA ASN A 146 -34.86 -24.40 0.98
C ASN A 146 -35.37 -25.78 1.40
N GLU A 147 -35.45 -26.74 0.47
CA GLU A 147 -35.85 -28.11 0.78
C GLU A 147 -34.84 -28.83 1.70
N THR A 148 -33.55 -28.50 1.57
CA THR A 148 -32.50 -29.09 2.43
C THR A 148 -32.40 -28.48 3.83
N ALA A 149 -33.06 -27.34 4.07
CA ALA A 149 -33.04 -26.63 5.34
C ALA A 149 -34.22 -26.99 6.28
N ALA A 150 -35.18 -27.79 5.80
CA ALA A 150 -36.34 -28.29 6.55
C ALA A 150 -36.08 -29.64 7.21
#